data_AF-C5KR16-F1
#
_entry.id   AF-C5KR16-F1
#
_cell.length_a   1.000
_cell.length_b   1.000
_cell.length_c   1.000
_cell.angle_alpha   90.00
_cell.angle_beta   90.00
_cell.angle_gamma   90.00
#
_symmetry.space_group_name_H-M   'P 1'
#
loop_
_entity.id
_entity.type
_entity.pdbx_description
1 polymer ?
#
loop_
_entity_poly.entity_id
_entity_poly.type
_entity_poly.pdbx_seq_one_letter_code
_entity_poly.pdbx_strand_id
1 'polypeptide(L)'
;DGYILDGFPRVLEQAQMWSDPTLGDGNPELVINISLARSVLIHKLASRRICGSCGDNYNLADIRYGHYDMPPMLPKAEGICDSCGSGLIRRDDDTDEIIQHRLDLHFDKEEPLLDFYR
;
A
#
# COMPACT_ATOMS: atom_id res chain seq x y z
N ASP A 1 -7.48 -14.20 19.57
CA ASP A 1 -6.32 -14.06 18.67
C ASP A 1 -6.82 -13.86 17.25
N GLY A 2 -6.11 -13.04 16.47
CA GLY A 2 -6.47 -12.69 15.10
C GLY A 2 -5.29 -12.05 14.39
N TYR A 3 -5.42 -11.84 13.08
CA TYR A 3 -4.36 -11.28 12.24
C TYR A 3 -4.96 -10.36 11.18
N ILE A 4 -4.12 -9.49 10.62
CA ILE A 4 -4.46 -8.68 9.45
C ILE A 4 -3.58 -9.17 8.31
N LEU A 5 -4.20 -9.50 7.18
CA LEU A 5 -3.46 -9.77 5.95
C LEU A 5 -3.32 -8.46 5.18
N ASP A 6 -2.12 -7.89 5.22
CA ASP A 6 -1.78 -6.68 4.46
C ASP A 6 -1.20 -7.09 3.10
N GLY A 7 -1.99 -6.86 2.05
CA GLY A 7 -1.60 -7.17 0.68
C GLY A 7 -1.61 -8.66 0.36
N PHE A 8 -2.45 -9.46 1.01
CA PHE A 8 -2.83 -10.80 0.57
C PHE A 8 -4.33 -11.01 0.81
N PRO A 9 -5.06 -11.63 -0.13
CA PRO A 9 -4.63 -12.00 -1.48
C PRO A 9 -4.53 -10.79 -2.43
N ARG A 10 -3.74 -10.92 -3.50
CA ARG A 10 -3.54 -9.88 -4.54
C ARG A 10 -4.11 -10.23 -5.91
N VAL A 11 -4.52 -11.48 -6.10
CA VAL A 11 -5.19 -11.96 -7.32
C VAL A 11 -6.31 -12.93 -6.95
N LEU A 12 -7.28 -13.08 -7.84
CA LEU A 12 -8.46 -13.92 -7.63
C LEU A 12 -8.09 -15.36 -7.30
N GLU A 13 -7.08 -15.92 -7.96
CA GLU A 13 -6.66 -17.31 -7.75
C GLU A 13 -6.17 -17.53 -6.31
N GLN A 14 -5.50 -16.54 -5.72
CA GLN A 14 -5.07 -16.61 -4.31
C GLN A 14 -6.26 -16.56 -3.36
N ALA A 15 -7.28 -15.75 -3.67
CA ALA A 15 -8.49 -15.67 -2.87
C ALA A 15 -9.27 -16.99 -2.92
N GLN A 16 -9.44 -17.57 -4.12
CA GLN A 16 -10.09 -18.86 -4.30
C GLN A 16 -9.37 -20.00 -3.59
N MET A 17 -8.03 -20.05 -3.69
CA MET A 17 -7.24 -21.04 -2.97
C MET A 17 -7.34 -20.87 -1.45
N TRP A 18 -7.37 -19.64 -0.96
CA TRP A 18 -7.46 -19.39 0.47
C TRP A 18 -8.84 -19.78 1.04
N SER A 19 -9.91 -19.51 0.29
CA SER A 19 -11.28 -19.89 0.62
C SER A 19 -11.60 -21.38 0.42
N ASP A 20 -10.65 -22.19 -0.04
CA ASP A 20 -10.86 -23.63 -0.26
C ASP A 20 -11.02 -24.35 1.10
N PRO A 21 -12.21 -24.91 1.40
CA PRO A 21 -12.49 -25.56 2.67
C PRO A 21 -11.67 -26.84 2.87
N THR A 22 -11.06 -27.39 1.82
CA THR A 22 -10.16 -28.55 1.91
C THR A 22 -8.75 -28.17 2.38
N LEU A 23 -8.39 -26.88 2.29
CA LEU A 23 -7.08 -26.35 2.70
C LEU A 23 -7.12 -25.66 4.08
N GLY A 24 -8.32 -25.29 4.56
CA GLY A 24 -8.52 -24.70 5.89
C GLY A 24 -9.77 -23.82 5.98
N ASP A 25 -9.84 -23.00 7.03
CA ASP A 25 -10.92 -22.04 7.29
C ASP A 25 -10.56 -20.62 6.81
N GLY A 26 -9.90 -20.53 5.65
CA GLY A 26 -9.31 -19.29 5.11
C GLY A 26 -10.29 -18.26 4.55
N ASN A 27 -11.36 -17.97 5.29
CA ASN A 27 -12.29 -16.89 4.97
C ASN A 27 -12.12 -15.74 5.97
N PRO A 28 -11.85 -14.52 5.49
CA PRO A 28 -11.74 -13.37 6.37
C PRO A 28 -13.11 -13.01 6.97
N GLU A 29 -13.12 -12.62 8.25
CA GLU A 29 -14.32 -12.07 8.90
C GLU A 29 -14.72 -10.70 8.32
N LEU A 30 -13.74 -9.95 7.81
CA LEU A 30 -13.92 -8.63 7.22
C LEU A 30 -12.88 -8.40 6.13
N VAL A 31 -13.33 -7.85 5.00
CA VAL A 31 -12.46 -7.34 3.93
C VAL A 31 -12.68 -5.84 3.83
N ILE A 32 -11.59 -5.07 3.88
CA ILE A 32 -11.61 -3.60 3.79
C ILE A 32 -10.94 -3.20 2.47
N ASN A 33 -11.70 -2.61 1.55
CA ASN A 33 -11.12 -1.93 0.40
C ASN A 33 -10.80 -0.47 0.74
N ILE A 34 -9.54 -0.08 0.58
CA ILE A 34 -9.09 1.31 0.74
C ILE A 34 -8.85 1.89 -0.65
N SER A 35 -9.87 2.59 -1.17
CA SER A 35 -9.81 3.21 -2.49
C SER A 35 -9.41 4.68 -2.42
N LEU A 36 -8.48 5.08 -3.29
CA LEU A 36 -8.03 6.46 -3.46
C LEU A 36 -7.94 6.79 -4.95
N ALA A 37 -8.15 8.06 -5.30
CA ALA A 37 -7.95 8.51 -6.68
C ALA A 37 -6.51 8.23 -7.14
N ARG A 38 -6.34 7.81 -8.40
CA ARG A 38 -5.03 7.48 -8.99
C ARG A 38 -3.99 8.59 -8.78
N SER A 39 -4.40 9.86 -8.91
CA SER A 39 -3.51 11.01 -8.70
C SER A 39 -2.98 11.11 -7.26
N VAL A 40 -3.80 10.76 -6.26
CA VAL A 40 -3.38 10.68 -4.85
C VAL A 40 -2.35 9.57 -4.68
N LEU A 41 -2.59 8.40 -5.27
CA LEU A 41 -1.69 7.24 -5.20
C LEU A 41 -0.32 7.54 -5.81
N ILE A 42 -0.29 8.18 -6.99
CA ILE A 42 0.94 8.60 -7.66
C ILE A 42 1.74 9.54 -6.75
N HIS A 43 1.10 10.57 -6.19
CA HIS A 43 1.77 11.54 -5.32
C HIS A 43 2.30 10.87 -4.04
N LYS A 44 1.51 9.98 -3.42
CA LYS A 44 1.95 9.21 -2.25
C LYS A 44 3.13 8.29 -2.57
N LEU A 45 3.16 7.65 -3.73
CA LEU A 45 4.26 6.77 -4.13
C LEU A 45 5.54 7.56 -4.40
N ALA A 46 5.46 8.63 -5.20
CA ALA A 46 6.62 9.47 -5.53
C ALA A 46 7.27 10.13 -4.29
N SER A 47 6.45 10.51 -3.30
CA SER A 47 6.92 11.16 -2.07
C SER A 47 7.28 10.19 -0.93
N ARG A 48 7.26 8.88 -1.18
CA ARG A 48 7.62 7.87 -0.17
C ARG A 48 9.09 7.96 0.18
N ARG A 49 9.40 7.84 1.47
CA ARG A 49 10.76 7.66 1.98
C ARG A 49 10.78 6.45 2.91
N ILE A 50 11.82 5.64 2.80
CA ILE A 50 12.02 4.45 3.62
C ILE A 50 13.37 4.53 4.30
N CYS A 51 13.43 4.08 5.56
CA CYS A 51 14.71 3.83 6.21
C CYS A 51 15.30 2.52 5.67
N GLY A 52 16.44 2.60 4.99
CA GLY A 52 17.12 1.42 4.46
C GLY A 52 17.64 0.46 5.54
N SER A 53 17.68 0.87 6.81
CA SER A 53 18.23 0.09 7.91
C SER A 53 17.18 -0.62 8.76
N CYS A 54 16.03 0.02 9.05
CA CYS A 54 14.97 -0.58 9.88
C CYS A 54 13.63 -0.77 9.15
N GLY A 55 13.47 -0.22 7.94
CA GLY A 55 12.24 -0.35 7.16
C GLY A 55 11.12 0.64 7.50
N ASP A 56 11.34 1.57 8.43
CA ASP A 56 10.37 2.62 8.77
C ASP A 56 9.98 3.44 7.54
N ASN A 57 8.71 3.81 7.48
CA ASN A 57 8.11 4.50 6.34
C ASN A 57 7.73 5.94 6.70
N TYR A 58 8.03 6.83 5.76
CA TYR A 58 7.70 8.24 5.79
C TYR A 58 7.07 8.64 4.46
N ASN A 59 6.35 9.76 4.43
CA ASN A 59 5.74 10.26 3.21
C ASN A 59 5.72 11.78 3.20
N LEU A 60 6.41 12.38 2.24
CA LEU A 60 6.52 13.84 2.13
C LEU A 60 5.31 14.49 1.44
N ALA A 61 4.35 13.71 0.91
CA ALA A 61 3.21 14.26 0.19
C ALA A 61 2.26 14.99 1.15
N ASP A 62 2.04 16.28 0.85
CA ASP A 62 0.96 17.07 1.42
C ASP A 62 -0.17 17.19 0.39
N ILE A 63 -1.31 16.57 0.69
CA ILE A 63 -2.42 16.42 -0.26
C ILE A 63 -3.64 17.09 0.36
N ARG A 64 -3.99 18.26 -0.20
CA ARG A 64 -5.05 19.17 0.27
C ARG A 64 -5.93 19.62 -0.90
N TYR A 65 -6.65 18.68 -1.51
CA TYR A 65 -7.54 19.01 -2.62
C TYR A 65 -8.77 18.12 -2.67
N GLY A 66 -9.88 18.67 -3.17
CA GLY A 66 -11.17 18.00 -3.13
C GLY A 66 -11.58 17.70 -1.69
N HIS A 67 -11.85 16.43 -1.39
CA HIS A 67 -12.15 15.93 -0.04
C HIS A 67 -10.93 15.32 0.66
N TYR A 68 -9.75 15.36 0.03
CA TYR A 68 -8.54 14.81 0.62
C TYR A 68 -7.87 15.82 1.54
N ASP A 69 -7.77 15.45 2.81
CA ASP A 69 -6.92 16.07 3.82
C ASP A 69 -5.95 15.00 4.33
N MET A 70 -4.75 14.95 3.74
CA MET A 70 -3.72 13.99 4.12
C MET A 70 -2.40 14.74 4.40
N PRO A 71 -2.11 15.08 5.67
CA PRO A 71 -0.85 15.69 6.03
C PRO A 71 0.33 14.77 5.68
N PRO A 72 1.54 15.35 5.48
CA PRO A 72 2.74 14.57 5.30
C PRO A 72 3.10 13.83 6.60
N MET A 73 3.72 12.66 6.45
CA MET A 73 4.30 11.87 7.53
C MET A 73 5.81 12.11 7.51
N LEU A 74 6.24 13.20 8.14
CA LEU A 74 7.62 13.67 8.14
C LEU A 74 8.41 13.07 9.30
N PRO A 75 9.71 12.83 9.12
CA PRO A 75 10.59 12.60 10.27
C PRO A 75 10.74 13.89 11.10
N LYS A 76 11.13 13.75 12.37
CA LYS A 76 11.42 14.91 13.24
C LYS A 76 12.61 15.71 12.74
N ALA A 77 13.61 15.03 12.17
CA ALA A 77 14.77 15.63 11.53
C ALA A 77 14.78 15.26 10.04
N GLU A 78 14.97 16.25 9.18
CA GLU A 78 14.91 16.06 7.72
C GLU A 78 15.88 14.97 7.26
N GLY A 79 15.35 13.97 6.54
CA GLY A 79 16.14 12.87 5.98
C GLY A 79 16.65 11.84 6.99
N ILE A 80 16.28 11.93 8.28
CA ILE A 80 16.76 11.04 9.34
C ILE A 80 15.62 10.22 9.91
N CYS A 81 15.80 8.90 10.01
CA CYS A 81 14.85 8.00 10.64
C CYS A 81 14.74 8.29 12.14
N ASP A 82 13.52 8.48 12.65
CA ASP A 82 13.26 8.75 14.06
C ASP A 82 13.55 7.53 14.95
N SER A 83 13.46 6.32 14.39
CA SER A 83 13.62 5.06 15.14
C SER A 83 15.07 4.63 15.31
N CYS A 84 15.92 4.84 14.29
CA CYS A 84 17.31 4.35 14.31
C CYS A 84 18.37 5.38 13.94
N GLY A 85 17.99 6.61 13.55
CA GLY A 85 18.91 7.67 13.18
C GLY A 85 19.61 7.51 11.83
N SER A 86 19.31 6.44 11.07
CA SER A 86 19.87 6.24 9.72
C SER A 86 19.20 7.14 8.67
N GLY A 87 19.86 7.32 7.53
CA GLY A 87 19.33 8.11 6.43
C GLY A 87 18.08 7.50 5.78
N LEU A 88 17.17 8.36 5.37
CA LEU A 88 16.00 7.99 4.57
C LEU A 88 16.31 8.05 3.09
N ILE A 89 15.86 7.05 2.36
CA ILE A 89 16.03 6.94 0.90
C ILE A 89 14.68 6.89 0.20
N ARG A 90 14.66 7.23 -1.08
CA ARG A 90 13.54 6.86 -1.96
C ARG A 90 13.69 5.39 -2.32
N ARG A 91 12.57 4.69 -2.47
CA ARG A 91 12.57 3.31 -2.90
C ARG A 91 12.89 3.22 -4.39
N ASP A 92 13.69 2.24 -4.79
CA ASP A 92 14.20 2.14 -6.17
C ASP A 92 13.10 1.95 -7.22
N ASP A 93 11.95 1.39 -6.83
CA ASP A 93 10.79 1.10 -7.68
C ASP A 93 9.73 2.23 -7.68
N ASP A 94 10.01 3.39 -7.09
CA ASP A 94 9.10 4.53 -7.07
C ASP A 94 9.47 5.56 -8.17
N THR A 95 9.80 5.13 -9.41
CA THR A 95 9.88 6.02 -10.59
C THR A 95 8.51 6.26 -11.20
N ASP A 96 8.32 7.38 -11.91
CA ASP A 96 7.02 7.72 -12.48
C ASP A 96 6.51 6.60 -13.40
N GLU A 97 7.38 6.06 -14.26
CA GLU A 97 7.03 4.96 -15.16
C GLU A 97 6.64 3.68 -14.40
N ILE A 98 7.43 3.32 -13.39
CA ILE A 98 7.20 2.10 -12.60
C ILE A 98 5.93 2.25 -11.75
N ILE A 99 5.70 3.43 -11.18
CA ILE A 99 4.49 3.76 -10.40
C ILE A 99 3.25 3.59 -11.27
N GLN A 100 3.24 4.19 -12.47
CA GLN A 100 2.10 4.09 -13.38
C GLN A 100 1.84 2.63 -13.75
N HIS A 101 2.88 1.90 -14.14
CA HIS A 101 2.74 0.49 -14.52
C HIS A 101 2.23 -0.39 -13.38
N ARG A 102 2.71 -0.17 -12.15
CA ARG A 102 2.24 -0.89 -10.96
C ARG A 102 0.77 -0.60 -10.66
N LEU A 103 0.33 0.64 -10.85
CA LEU A 103 -1.07 1.01 -10.68
C LEU A 103 -1.96 0.39 -11.74
N ASP A 104 -1.52 0.34 -13.01
CA ASP A 104 -2.26 -0.34 -14.08
C ASP A 104 -2.49 -1.81 -13.74
N LEU A 105 -1.41 -2.52 -13.39
CA LEU A 105 -1.50 -3.93 -12.98
C LEU A 105 -2.37 -4.14 -11.73
N HIS A 106 -2.39 -3.16 -10.82
CA HIS A 106 -3.22 -3.23 -9.63
C HIS A 106 -4.71 -3.12 -10.00
N PHE A 107 -5.09 -2.11 -10.77
CA PHE A 107 -6.49 -1.92 -11.18
C PHE A 107 -7.01 -3.06 -12.05
N ASP A 108 -6.18 -3.62 -12.95
CA ASP A 108 -6.55 -4.79 -13.76
C ASP A 108 -6.90 -6.03 -12.91
N LYS A 109 -6.28 -6.15 -11.73
CA LYS A 109 -6.47 -7.28 -10.80
C LYS A 109 -7.47 -6.98 -9.69
N GLU A 110 -7.82 -5.71 -9.48
CA GLU A 110 -8.68 -5.27 -8.39
C GLU A 110 -10.13 -5.69 -8.63
N GLU A 111 -10.68 -5.42 -9.83
CA GLU A 111 -12.09 -5.68 -10.14
C GLU A 111 -12.53 -7.13 -9.82
N PRO A 112 -11.81 -8.18 -10.28
CA PRO A 112 -12.21 -9.56 -10.01
C PRO A 112 -12.12 -9.93 -8.52
N LEU A 113 -11.20 -9.31 -7.77
CA LEU A 113 -11.07 -9.53 -6.33
C LEU A 113 -12.18 -8.85 -5.53
N LEU A 114 -12.55 -7.62 -5.92
CA LEU A 114 -13.65 -6.91 -5.29
C LEU A 114 -14.96 -7.66 -5.48
N ASP A 115 -15.21 -8.19 -6.68
CA ASP A 115 -16.40 -8.98 -6.95
C ASP A 115 -16.42 -10.32 -6.20
N PHE A 116 -15.25 -10.93 -5.93
CA PHE A 116 -15.17 -12.15 -5.14
C PHE A 116 -15.53 -11.97 -3.66
N TYR A 117 -15.21 -10.82 -3.08
CA TYR A 117 -15.43 -10.53 -1.65
C TYR A 117 -16.71 -9.73 -1.34
N ARG A 118 -17.45 -9.30 -2.36
CA ARG A 118 -18.78 -8.69 -2.22
C ARG A 118 -19.85 -9.72 -1.89
#